data_AF-A0A934XWZ9-F1
#
_entry.id   AF-A0A934XWZ9-F1
#
_cell.length_a   1.000
_cell.length_b   1.000
_cell.length_c   1.000
_cell.angle_alpha   90.00
_cell.angle_beta   90.00
_cell.angle_gamma   90.00
#
_symmetry.space_group_name_H-M   'P 1'
#
loop_
_entity.id
_entity.type
_entity.pdbx_description
1 polymer ?
#
loop_
_entity_poly.entity_id
_entity_poly.type
_entity_poly.pdbx_seq_one_letter_code
_entity_poly.pdbx_strand_id
1 'polypeptide(L)'
;MILGSLVADAERGEFRDYAAAEQAAMAVQSVVVAFEGAGLLDEAATKRMQQRVDALYASIEKDESWSMLKFTEALRAVRAAAP
;
A
#
# COMPACT_ATOMS: atom_id res chain seq x y z
N MET A 1 1.86 -10.04 9.63
CA MET A 1 0.72 -9.64 8.76
C MET A 1 1.23 -9.25 7.39
N ILE A 2 0.44 -9.47 6.33
CA ILE A 2 0.81 -9.28 4.92
C ILE A 2 1.40 -7.87 4.65
N LEU A 3 0.76 -6.82 5.14
CA LEU A 3 1.25 -5.44 4.95
C LEU A 3 2.64 -5.20 5.57
N GLY A 4 2.96 -5.87 6.69
CA GLY A 4 4.28 -5.77 7.31
C GLY A 4 5.37 -6.44 6.47
N SER A 5 5.04 -7.58 5.84
CA SER A 5 5.95 -8.24 4.91
C SER A 5 6.21 -7.38 3.67
N LEU A 6 5.17 -6.76 3.11
CA LEU A 6 5.30 -5.85 1.97
C LEU A 6 6.20 -4.64 2.28
N VAL A 7 6.11 -4.06 3.47
CA VAL A 7 7.03 -2.98 3.89
C VAL A 7 8.48 -3.49 3.98
N ALA A 8 8.70 -4.68 4.56
CA ALA A 8 10.04 -5.26 4.66
C ALA A 8 10.64 -5.60 3.28
N ASP A 9 9.82 -6.03 2.33
CA ASP A 9 10.24 -6.29 0.95
C ASP A 9 10.56 -4.99 0.20
N ALA A 10 9.78 -3.93 0.43
CA ALA A 10 10.08 -2.59 -0.08
C ALA A 10 11.42 -2.05 0.45
N GLU A 11 11.70 -2.24 1.74
CA GLU A 11 12.97 -1.83 2.38
C GLU A 11 14.19 -2.61 1.85
N ARG A 12 14.00 -3.87 1.46
CA ARG A 12 15.01 -4.68 0.76
C ARG A 12 15.18 -4.27 -0.70
N GLY A 13 14.24 -3.51 -1.23
CA GLY A 13 14.19 -3.06 -2.61
C GLY A 13 13.77 -4.16 -3.57
N GLU A 14 12.83 -5.00 -3.16
CA GLU A 14 12.22 -6.04 -4.03
C GLU A 14 11.30 -5.43 -5.11
N PHE A 15 10.84 -4.18 -4.92
CA PHE A 15 9.98 -3.47 -5.88
C PHE A 15 10.77 -2.48 -6.73
N ARG A 16 11.91 -2.90 -7.28
CA ARG A 16 12.78 -2.04 -8.12
C ARG A 16 12.25 -1.85 -9.54
N ASP A 17 11.38 -2.75 -9.97
CA ASP A 17 10.68 -2.72 -11.23
C ASP A 17 9.21 -2.37 -11.00
N TYR A 18 8.68 -1.55 -11.91
CA TYR A 18 7.32 -1.04 -11.86
C TYR A 18 6.28 -2.16 -11.68
N ALA A 19 6.46 -3.27 -12.39
CA ALA A 19 5.53 -4.41 -12.36
C ALA A 19 5.40 -5.01 -10.95
N ALA A 20 6.52 -5.15 -10.23
CA ALA A 20 6.51 -5.64 -8.86
C ALA A 20 5.82 -4.64 -7.91
N ALA A 21 6.05 -3.33 -8.11
CA ALA A 21 5.37 -2.28 -7.34
C ALA A 21 3.85 -2.27 -7.58
N GLU A 22 3.41 -2.46 -8.83
CA GLU A 22 2.00 -2.56 -9.19
C GLU A 22 1.32 -3.77 -8.55
N GLN A 23 1.96 -4.94 -8.60
CA GLN A 23 1.46 -6.14 -7.94
C GLN A 23 1.35 -5.97 -6.42
N ALA A 24 2.34 -5.33 -5.81
CA ALA A 24 2.29 -5.01 -4.39
C ALA A 24 1.13 -4.05 -4.06
N ALA A 25 0.87 -3.04 -4.89
CA ALA A 25 -0.28 -2.13 -4.70
C ALA A 25 -1.63 -2.87 -4.77
N MET A 26 -1.80 -3.78 -5.74
CA MET A 26 -3.01 -4.62 -5.83
C MET A 26 -3.18 -5.55 -4.62
N ALA A 27 -2.08 -6.12 -4.13
CA ALA A 27 -2.11 -6.95 -2.92
C ALA A 27 -2.53 -6.13 -1.69
N VAL A 28 -2.02 -4.90 -1.56
CA VAL A 28 -2.44 -3.96 -0.51
C VAL A 28 -3.94 -3.69 -0.57
N GLN A 29 -4.47 -3.35 -1.75
CA GLN A 29 -5.91 -3.10 -1.92
C GLN A 29 -6.75 -4.31 -1.50
N SER A 30 -6.33 -5.52 -1.89
CA SER A 30 -7.02 -6.76 -1.52
C SER A 30 -7.08 -6.97 0.00
N VAL A 31 -6.00 -6.63 0.72
CA VAL A 31 -5.95 -6.70 2.18
C VAL A 31 -6.88 -5.67 2.82
N VAL A 32 -6.95 -4.46 2.28
CA VAL A 32 -7.84 -3.40 2.78
C VAL A 32 -9.31 -3.80 2.63
N VAL A 33 -9.70 -4.32 1.47
CA VAL A 33 -11.05 -4.86 1.25
C VAL A 33 -11.37 -5.98 2.24
N ALA A 34 -10.40 -6.85 2.56
CA ALA A 34 -10.58 -7.89 3.56
C ALA A 34 -10.79 -7.33 4.98
N PHE A 35 -10.10 -6.25 5.36
CA PHE A 35 -10.35 -5.58 6.64
C PHE A 35 -11.75 -4.96 6.71
N GLU A 36 -12.21 -4.36 5.61
CA GLU A 36 -13.55 -3.81 5.48
C GLU A 36 -14.61 -4.91 5.61
N GLY A 37 -14.47 -5.99 4.84
CA GLY A 37 -15.39 -7.13 4.86
C GLY A 37 -15.41 -7.89 6.19
N ALA A 38 -14.31 -7.87 6.93
CA ALA A 38 -14.22 -8.43 8.27
C ALA A 38 -14.78 -7.51 9.37
N GLY A 39 -15.24 -6.29 9.04
CA GLY A 39 -15.73 -5.32 10.01
C GLY A 39 -14.66 -4.79 10.97
N LEU A 40 -13.37 -4.88 10.57
CA LEU A 40 -12.24 -4.42 11.37
C LEU A 40 -11.99 -2.91 11.24
N LEU A 41 -12.71 -2.25 10.33
CA LEU A 41 -12.62 -0.81 10.06
C LEU A 41 -13.99 -0.16 10.28
N ASP A 42 -14.01 0.94 11.04
CA ASP A 42 -15.15 1.87 11.05
C ASP A 42 -15.12 2.77 9.80
N GLU A 43 -16.20 3.51 9.52
CA GLU A 43 -16.30 4.35 8.32
C GLU A 43 -15.14 5.37 8.21
N ALA A 44 -14.67 5.90 9.34
CA ALA A 44 -13.57 6.85 9.34
C ALA A 44 -12.22 6.15 9.05
N ALA A 45 -12.03 4.94 9.57
CA ALA A 45 -10.86 4.11 9.33
C ALA A 45 -10.82 3.61 7.88
N THR A 46 -11.96 3.19 7.33
CA THR A 46 -12.13 2.87 5.91
C THR A 46 -11.72 4.05 5.03
N LYS A 47 -12.28 5.25 5.27
CA LYS A 47 -11.92 6.44 4.47
C LYS A 47 -10.44 6.77 4.57
N ARG A 48 -9.85 6.70 5.77
CA ARG A 48 -8.40 6.89 5.95
C ARG A 48 -7.61 5.85 5.17
N MET A 49 -8.02 4.59 5.23
CA MET A 49 -7.34 3.50 4.55
C MET A 49 -7.40 3.66 3.04
N GLN A 50 -8.57 3.99 2.49
CA GLN A 50 -8.75 4.24 1.08
C GLN A 50 -7.86 5.38 0.60
N GLN A 51 -7.79 6.49 1.33
CA GLN A 51 -6.88 7.61 1.03
C GLN A 51 -5.40 7.18 1.00
N ARG A 52 -4.99 6.24 1.85
CA ARG A 52 -3.61 5.71 1.83
C ARG A 52 -3.36 4.80 0.63
N VAL A 53 -4.34 3.97 0.25
CA VAL A 53 -4.27 3.13 -0.95
C VAL A 53 -4.22 3.98 -2.21
N ASP A 54 -5.05 5.03 -2.29
CA ASP A 54 -5.04 5.96 -3.43
C ASP A 54 -3.67 6.67 -3.56
N ALA A 55 -3.08 7.08 -2.43
CA ALA A 55 -1.73 7.65 -2.41
C ALA A 55 -0.65 6.65 -2.83
N LEU A 56 -0.81 5.36 -2.50
CA LEU A 56 0.07 4.28 -2.96
C LEU A 56 0.00 4.13 -4.47
N TYR A 57 -1.20 4.10 -5.05
CA TYR A 57 -1.38 4.05 -6.50
C TYR A 57 -0.82 5.30 -7.20
N ALA A 58 -1.05 6.49 -6.65
CA ALA A 58 -0.48 7.73 -7.20
C ALA A 58 1.07 7.71 -7.23
N SER A 59 1.72 6.97 -6.33
CA SER A 59 3.18 6.82 -6.32
C SER A 59 3.73 5.97 -7.48
N ILE A 60 2.86 5.16 -8.10
CA ILE A 60 3.18 4.31 -9.25
C ILE A 60 2.46 4.75 -10.53
N GLU A 61 1.53 5.70 -10.50
CA GLU A 61 0.74 6.09 -11.69
C GLU A 61 1.59 6.75 -12.79
N LYS A 62 2.69 7.42 -12.41
CA LYS A 62 3.57 8.13 -13.35
C LYS A 62 4.97 7.56 -13.30
N ASP A 63 5.30 6.75 -14.29
CA ASP A 63 6.62 6.13 -14.50
C ASP A 63 7.78 7.15 -14.37
N GLU A 64 7.61 8.36 -14.92
CA GLU A 64 8.61 9.44 -14.85
C GLU A 64 8.89 9.98 -13.44
N SER A 65 7.96 9.80 -12.50
CA SER A 65 8.06 10.29 -11.12
C SER A 65 8.18 9.16 -10.09
N TRP A 66 8.18 7.92 -10.60
CA TRP A 66 8.26 6.71 -9.82
C TRP A 66 9.60 6.67 -9.09
N SER A 67 9.53 6.37 -7.80
CA SER A 67 10.72 6.10 -7.01
C SER A 67 10.37 5.13 -5.92
N MET A 68 11.26 4.18 -5.70
CA MET A 68 11.14 3.19 -4.63
C MET A 68 10.97 3.85 -3.25
N LEU A 69 11.58 5.03 -3.04
CA LEU A 69 11.42 5.80 -1.80
C LEU A 69 9.96 6.21 -1.57
N LYS A 70 9.33 6.90 -2.53
CA LYS A 70 7.92 7.32 -2.42
C LYS A 70 6.97 6.14 -2.25
N PHE A 71 7.22 5.05 -2.98
CA PHE A 71 6.42 3.82 -2.86
C PHE A 71 6.53 3.22 -1.45
N THR A 72 7.75 3.14 -0.91
CA THR A 72 8.01 2.63 0.44
C THR A 72 7.35 3.51 1.51
N GLU A 73 7.42 4.84 1.37
CA GLU A 73 6.75 5.78 2.27
C GLU A 73 5.22 5.60 2.24
N ALA A 74 4.64 5.44 1.06
CA ALA A 74 3.20 5.18 0.91
C ALA A 74 2.79 3.84 1.53
N LEU A 75 3.58 2.76 1.31
CA LEU A 75 3.36 1.46 1.95
C LEU A 75 3.40 1.52 3.47
N ARG A 76 4.36 2.27 4.03
CA ARG A 76 4.44 2.50 5.48
C ARG A 76 3.21 3.24 6.00
N ALA A 77 2.72 4.23 5.27
CA ALA A 77 1.51 4.97 5.63
C ALA A 77 0.26 4.08 5.61
N VAL A 78 0.15 3.17 4.64
CA VAL A 78 -0.93 2.16 4.63
C VAL A 78 -0.83 1.24 5.84
N ARG A 79 0.37 0.69 6.12
CA ARG A 79 0.57 -0.20 7.27
C ARG A 79 0.23 0.49 8.59
N ALA A 80 0.59 1.75 8.75
CA ALA A 80 0.32 2.53 9.97
C ALA A 80 -1.17 2.83 10.19
N ALA A 81 -1.96 2.86 9.11
CA ALA A 81 -3.41 3.06 9.19
C ALA A 81 -4.17 1.74 9.45
N ALA A 82 -3.51 0.59 9.32
CA ALA A 82 -4.14 -0.72 9.39
C ALA A 82 -4.29 -1.21 10.84
N PRO A 83 -5.36 -1.97 11.15
CA PRO A 83 -5.53 -2.60 12.45
C PRO A 83 -4.48 -3.69 12.74
#